data_AF-A0A658NKM4-F1
#
_entry.id   AF-A0A658NKM4-F1
#
_cell.length_a   1.000
_cell.length_b   1.000
_cell.length_c   1.000
_cell.angle_alpha   90.00
_cell.angle_beta   90.00
_cell.angle_gamma   90.00
#
_symmetry.space_group_name_H-M   'P 1'
#
loop_
_entity.id
_entity.type
_entity.pdbx_description
1 polymer ?
#
loop_
_entity_poly.entity_id
_entity_poly.type
_entity_poly.pdbx_seq_one_letter_code
_entity_poly.pdbx_strand_id
1 'polypeptide(L)'
;PLTAYHDHNAAAARPKLLARLAQGEAIALVSDEGTPLISDPGFKLAREAMSTGIALHALPGASSVLAALSVAALPTDRFYFEGFL
;
A
#
# COMPACT_ATOMS: atom_id res chain seq x y z
N PRO A 1 7.45 -14.89 8.78
CA PRO A 1 6.48 -14.60 9.88
C PRO A 1 5.68 -13.34 9.54
N LEU A 2 4.40 -13.26 9.95
CA LEU A 2 3.57 -12.07 9.74
C LEU A 2 3.81 -11.03 10.84
N THR A 3 3.68 -9.75 10.50
CA THR A 3 3.78 -8.63 11.44
C THR A 3 2.63 -7.68 11.16
N ALA A 4 1.81 -7.40 12.17
CA ALA A 4 0.72 -6.45 12.02
C ALA A 4 1.27 -5.05 11.70
N TYR A 5 0.69 -4.39 10.70
CA TYR A 5 1.02 -3.01 10.33
C TYR A 5 -0.27 -2.25 10.02
N HIS A 6 -0.66 -1.34 10.91
CA HIS A 6 -1.89 -0.54 10.83
C HIS A 6 -1.68 0.82 11.50
N ASP A 7 -2.60 1.77 11.33
CA ASP A 7 -2.39 3.16 11.77
C ASP A 7 -2.02 3.30 13.26
N HIS A 8 -2.64 2.49 14.14
CA HIS A 8 -2.34 2.52 15.57
C HIS A 8 -0.91 2.07 15.93
N ASN A 9 -0.26 1.23 15.12
CA ASN A 9 1.08 0.70 15.41
C ASN A 9 2.17 1.18 14.46
N ALA A 10 1.80 1.81 13.35
CA ALA A 10 2.69 2.13 12.23
C ALA A 10 3.91 2.96 12.66
N ALA A 11 3.75 3.88 13.62
CA ALA A 11 4.85 4.70 14.12
C ALA A 11 5.93 3.87 14.83
N ALA A 12 5.54 2.84 15.59
CA ALA A 12 6.46 1.97 16.32
C ALA A 12 7.00 0.81 15.45
N ALA A 13 6.20 0.33 14.50
CA ALA A 13 6.57 -0.78 13.61
C ALA A 13 7.51 -0.34 12.48
N ARG A 14 7.31 0.86 11.92
CA ARG A 14 8.05 1.33 10.72
C ARG A 14 9.58 1.32 10.87
N PRO A 15 10.19 1.84 11.96
CA PRO A 15 11.64 1.81 12.11
C PRO A 15 12.21 0.38 12.10
N LYS A 16 11.48 -0.57 12.69
CA LYS A 16 11.88 -1.98 12.74
C LYS A 16 11.83 -2.63 11.34
N LEU A 17 10.79 -2.33 10.57
CA LEU A 17 10.64 -2.85 9.21
C LEU A 17 11.69 -2.28 8.27
N LEU A 18 12.00 -0.98 8.38
CA LEU A 18 13.05 -0.34 7.59
C LEU A 18 14.44 -0.89 7.92
N ALA A 19 14.73 -1.15 9.20
CA ALA A 19 15.98 -1.79 9.60
C ALA A 19 16.15 -3.18 8.98
N ARG A 20 15.07 -3.98 8.89
CA ARG A 20 15.08 -5.30 8.23
C ARG A 20 15.30 -5.19 6.73
N LEU A 21 14.61 -4.26 6.06
CA LEU A 21 14.83 -3.99 4.64
C LEU A 21 16.28 -3.54 4.37
N ALA A 22 16.86 -2.70 5.23
CA ALA A 22 18.25 -2.26 5.13
C ALA A 22 19.26 -3.40 5.32
N GLN A 23 18.88 -4.48 6.01
CA GLN A 23 19.68 -5.70 6.14
C GLN A 23 19.54 -6.64 4.94
N GLY A 24 18.77 -6.25 3.91
CA GLY A 24 18.55 -7.04 2.69
C GLY A 24 17.39 -8.03 2.78
N GLU A 25 16.57 -7.98 3.84
CA GLU A 25 15.35 -8.79 3.88
C GLU A 25 14.31 -8.30 2.86
N ALA A 26 13.54 -9.22 2.30
CA ALA A 26 12.36 -8.89 1.50
C ALA A 26 11.10 -8.85 2.37
N ILE A 27 10.31 -7.78 2.25
CA ILE A 27 9.03 -7.62 2.95
C ILE A 27 7.92 -7.40 1.92
N ALA A 28 6.85 -8.19 2.03
CA ALA A 28 5.61 -7.96 1.32
C ALA A 28 4.64 -7.17 2.23
N LEU A 29 4.13 -6.05 1.73
CA LEU A 29 3.03 -5.32 2.36
C LEU A 29 1.71 -5.83 1.79
N VAL A 30 0.77 -6.19 2.66
CA VAL A 30 -0.57 -6.64 2.31
C VAL A 30 -1.60 -5.83 3.09
N SER A 31 -2.78 -5.64 2.52
CA SER A 31 -3.97 -5.11 3.17
C SER A 31 -4.94 -6.26 3.44
N ASP A 32 -5.97 -6.01 4.26
CA ASP A 32 -7.04 -6.98 4.47
C ASP A 32 -7.81 -7.23 3.15
N GLU A 33 -7.94 -6.19 2.31
CA GLU A 33 -8.66 -6.26 1.04
C GLU A 33 -7.98 -5.42 -0.06
N GLY A 34 -8.03 -5.93 -1.30
CA GLY A 34 -7.70 -5.14 -2.49
C GLY A 34 -6.21 -4.85 -2.69
N THR A 35 -5.92 -3.59 -3.05
CA THR A 35 -4.57 -3.11 -3.38
C THR A 35 -4.03 -2.30 -2.20
N PRO A 36 -2.94 -2.75 -1.54
CA PRO A 36 -2.34 -1.99 -0.44
C PRO A 36 -2.05 -0.54 -0.83
N LEU A 37 -2.10 0.37 0.15
CA LEU A 37 -1.92 1.82 0.00
C LEU A 37 -3.11 2.59 -0.58
N ILE A 38 -4.14 1.92 -1.13
CA ILE A 38 -5.35 2.59 -1.61
C ILE A 38 -6.37 2.67 -0.46
N SER A 39 -6.48 3.84 0.15
CA SER A 39 -7.24 4.07 1.40
C SER A 39 -6.80 3.19 2.58
N ASP A 40 -5.55 2.72 2.55
CA ASP A 40 -4.95 1.81 3.53
C ASP A 40 -3.68 2.41 4.16
N PRO A 41 -3.27 1.94 5.35
CA PRO A 41 -1.98 2.28 5.93
C PRO A 41 -0.83 1.79 5.03
N GLY A 42 0.36 2.39 5.22
CA GLY A 42 1.58 1.96 4.52
C GLY A 42 2.27 3.07 3.75
N PHE A 43 1.57 4.16 3.40
CA PHE A 43 2.15 5.27 2.64
C PHE A 43 3.45 5.80 3.28
N LYS A 44 3.45 5.99 4.60
CA LYS A 44 4.63 6.47 5.34
C LYS A 44 5.80 5.47 5.27
N LEU A 45 5.54 4.17 5.29
CA LEU A 45 6.57 3.13 5.15
C LEU A 45 7.15 3.13 3.73
N ALA A 46 6.28 3.12 2.70
CA ALA A 46 6.68 3.16 1.30
C ALA A 46 7.54 4.42 1.00
N ARG A 47 7.08 5.59 1.44
CA ARG A 47 7.80 6.85 1.26
C ARG A 47 9.19 6.84 1.91
N GLU A 48 9.29 6.35 3.14
CA GLU A 48 10.56 6.32 3.87
C GLU A 48 11.53 5.28 3.29
N ALA A 49 11.03 4.11 2.90
CA ALA A 49 11.80 3.10 2.17
C ALA A 49 12.39 3.67 0.86
N MET A 50 11.55 4.30 0.04
CA MET A 50 12.02 4.93 -1.21
C MET A 50 13.04 6.04 -0.94
N SER A 51 12.86 6.85 0.10
CA SER A 51 13.80 7.92 0.45
C SER A 51 15.18 7.42 0.90
N THR A 52 15.28 6.14 1.29
CA THR A 52 16.54 5.48 1.70
C THR A 52 17.11 4.58 0.61
N GLY A 53 16.57 4.65 -0.61
CA GLY A 53 17.06 3.89 -1.77
C GLY A 53 16.57 2.44 -1.82
N ILE A 54 15.64 2.04 -0.94
CA ILE A 54 15.00 0.72 -1.00
C ILE A 54 13.97 0.73 -2.14
N ALA A 55 14.09 -0.23 -3.05
CA ALA A 55 13.17 -0.38 -4.17
C ALA A 55 11.77 -0.80 -3.71
N LEU A 56 10.75 -0.25 -4.36
CA LEU A 56 9.36 -0.65 -4.18
C LEU A 56 8.85 -1.29 -5.47
N HIS A 57 8.23 -2.46 -5.34
CA HIS A 57 7.65 -3.20 -6.46
C HIS A 57 6.15 -3.35 -6.23
N ALA A 58 5.35 -3.04 -7.25
CA ALA A 58 3.91 -3.24 -7.22
C ALA A 58 3.56 -4.54 -7.97
N LEU A 59 2.66 -5.33 -7.39
CA LEU A 59 2.04 -6.46 -8.07
C LEU A 59 0.63 -6.06 -8.51
N PRO A 60 0.22 -6.34 -9.77
CA PRO A 60 -1.16 -6.14 -10.18
C PRO A 60 -2.09 -7.03 -9.33
N GLY A 61 -3.28 -6.52 -9.00
CA GLY A 61 -4.18 -7.20 -8.08
C GLY A 61 -5.59 -6.62 -8.07
N ALA A 62 -6.41 -7.13 -7.14
CA ALA A 62 -7.79 -6.72 -6.99
C ALA A 62 -7.90 -5.24 -6.57
N SER A 63 -8.84 -4.52 -7.17
CA SER A 63 -9.19 -3.14 -6.82
C SER A 63 -10.69 -2.95 -6.92
N SER A 64 -11.33 -2.61 -5.79
CA SER A 64 -12.77 -2.35 -5.74
C SER A 64 -13.16 -1.15 -6.61
N VAL A 65 -12.31 -0.12 -6.65
CA VAL A 65 -12.48 1.08 -7.49
C VAL A 65 -12.55 0.70 -8.97
N LEU A 66 -11.59 -0.10 -9.46
CA LEU A 66 -11.56 -0.51 -10.87
C LEU A 66 -12.68 -1.50 -11.20
N ALA A 67 -13.00 -2.43 -10.28
CA ALA A 67 -14.10 -3.36 -10.45
C ALA A 67 -15.43 -2.60 -10.62
N ALA A 68 -15.71 -1.63 -9.73
CA ALA A 68 -16.91 -0.81 -9.81
C ALA A 68 -16.95 0.03 -11.11
N LEU A 69 -15.84 0.69 -11.45
CA LEU A 69 -15.76 1.52 -12.66
C LEU A 69 -16.00 0.71 -13.94
N SER A 70 -15.50 -0.53 -14.00
CA SER A 70 -15.63 -1.39 -15.18
C SER A 70 -17.07 -1.76 -15.56
N VAL A 71 -18.00 -1.69 -14.60
CA VAL A 71 -19.42 -2.02 -14.80
C VAL A 71 -20.33 -0.80 -14.66
N ALA A 72 -19.78 0.39 -14.43
CA ALA A 72 -20.55 1.60 -14.15
C ALA A 72 -21.23 2.22 -15.40
N ALA A 73 -20.87 1.79 -16.61
CA ALA A 73 -21.29 2.40 -17.87
C ALA A 73 -21.00 3.92 -17.95
N LEU A 74 -19.90 4.36 -17.32
CA LEU A 74 -19.40 5.73 -17.33
C LEU A 74 -18.11 5.84 -18.15
N PRO A 75 -17.71 7.04 -18.59
CA PRO A 75 -16.39 7.26 -19.19
C PRO A 75 -15.26 6.81 -18.25
N THR A 76 -14.32 6.03 -18.79
CA THR A 76 -13.22 5.42 -18.01
C THR A 76 -11.84 5.88 -18.48
N ASP A 77 -11.78 6.75 -19.49
CA ASP A 77 -10.56 7.37 -20.01
C ASP A 77 -9.92 8.34 -19.00
N ARG A 78 -10.74 8.93 -18.11
CA ARG A 78 -10.29 9.70 -16.95
C ARG A 78 -11.30 9.62 -15.82
N PHE A 79 -10.83 9.24 -14.63
CA PHE A 79 -11.64 9.21 -13.42
C PHE A 79 -10.86 9.78 -12.24
N TYR A 80 -11.58 10.14 -11.18
CA TYR A 80 -11.01 10.63 -9.93
C TYR A 80 -11.42 9.68 -8.80
N PHE A 81 -10.47 9.34 -7.93
CA PHE A 81 -10.75 8.58 -6.71
C PHE A 81 -10.64 9.53 -5.51
N GLU A 82 -11.77 9.78 -4.85
CA GLU A 82 -11.87 10.70 -3.71
C GLU A 82 -11.68 9.99 -2.35
N GLY A 83 -11.74 8.67 -2.32
CA GLY A 83 -11.66 7.91 -1.07
C GLY A 83 -12.97 8.00 -0.27
N PHE A 84 -12.84 8.14 1.05
CA PHE A 84 -13.95 8.21 2.00
C PHE A 84 -14.24 9.65 2.42
N LEU A 85 -15.53 9.98 2.59
CA LEU A 85 -16.04 11.29 3.06
C LEU A 85 -16.13 11.37 4.59
#